data_AF-A0A7S1SBY8-F1
#
_entry.id   AF-A0A7S1SBY8-F1
#
_cell.length_a   1.000
_cell.length_b   1.000
_cell.length_c   1.000
_cell.angle_alpha   90.00
_cell.angle_beta   90.00
_cell.angle_gamma   90.00
#
_symmetry.space_group_name_H-M   'P 1'
#
loop_
_entity.id
_entity.type
_entity.pdbx_description
1 polymer ?
#
loop_
_entity_poly.entity_id
_entity_poly.type
_entity_poly.pdbx_seq_one_letter_code
_entity_poly.pdbx_strand_id
1 'polypeptide(L)'
;GALPPQWWHRAAAMRTVSARCNGMSIEGLINLAEQLHEHGVKILAVNAAYDSGRGYTVRVHDEVIGNLWCGLAQSDPYRVDPSLGREDGFERLLETLHS
;
A
#
# COMPACT_ATOMS: atom_id res chain seq x y z
N GLY A 1 -17.56 -5.57 11.20
CA GLY A 1 -18.20 -5.04 12.44
C GLY A 1 -17.28 -4.04 13.13
N ALA A 2 -17.78 -2.98 13.79
CA ALA A 2 -16.94 -1.88 14.29
C ALA A 2 -15.91 -2.36 15.34
N LEU A 3 -14.63 -2.04 15.11
CA LEU A 3 -13.54 -2.37 16.04
C LEU A 3 -13.66 -1.54 17.34
N PRO A 4 -13.27 -2.08 18.51
CA PRO A 4 -13.29 -1.31 19.76
C PRO A 4 -12.36 -0.08 19.68
N PRO A 5 -12.64 1.04 20.37
CA PRO A 5 -11.88 2.31 20.24
C PRO A 5 -10.35 2.22 20.45
N GLN A 6 -9.89 1.14 21.09
CA GLN A 6 -8.50 0.85 21.40
C GLN A 6 -8.04 -0.49 20.81
N TRP A 7 -8.65 -0.93 19.71
CA TRP A 7 -8.32 -2.18 19.03
C TRP A 7 -6.81 -2.30 18.73
N TRP A 8 -6.17 -1.16 18.42
CA TRP A 8 -4.75 -1.05 18.10
C TRP A 8 -3.82 -1.36 19.27
N HIS A 9 -4.25 -1.21 20.52
CA HIS A 9 -3.49 -1.64 21.70
C HIS A 9 -3.40 -3.17 21.83
N ARG A 10 -4.31 -3.90 21.16
CA ARG A 10 -4.41 -5.37 21.23
C ARG A 10 -4.01 -6.04 19.92
N ALA A 11 -3.58 -5.27 18.92
CA ALA A 11 -3.05 -5.82 17.68
C ALA A 11 -1.69 -6.46 17.97
N ALA A 12 -1.67 -7.79 18.14
CA ALA A 12 -0.46 -8.52 18.48
C ALA A 12 0.59 -8.51 17.36
N ALA A 13 0.17 -8.29 16.10
CA ALA A 13 1.08 -8.26 14.96
C ALA A 13 0.58 -7.29 13.87
N MET A 14 1.56 -6.58 13.28
CA MET A 14 1.39 -5.67 12.15
C MET A 14 2.40 -5.99 11.05
N ARG A 15 2.02 -5.73 9.80
CA ARG A 15 2.92 -5.77 8.64
C ARG A 15 2.84 -4.45 7.91
N THR A 16 4.00 -3.85 7.63
CA THR A 16 4.10 -2.69 6.73
C THR A 16 4.67 -3.12 5.39
N VAL A 17 4.10 -2.63 4.29
CA VAL A 17 4.58 -2.88 2.93
C VAL A 17 4.63 -1.61 2.11
N SER A 18 5.64 -1.52 1.23
CA SER A 18 5.59 -0.63 0.07
C SER A 18 5.13 -1.44 -1.12
N ALA A 19 3.92 -1.16 -1.57
CA ALA A 19 3.38 -1.85 -2.71
C ALA A 19 4.17 -1.53 -3.99
N ARG A 20 4.66 -0.29 -4.12
CA ARG A 20 5.51 0.13 -5.25
C ARG A 20 6.89 -0.54 -5.26
N CYS A 21 7.57 -0.65 -4.12
CA CYS A 21 8.87 -1.38 -4.03
C CYS A 21 8.72 -2.86 -4.39
N ASN A 22 7.56 -3.45 -4.07
CA ASN A 22 7.29 -4.88 -4.29
C ASN A 22 6.54 -5.15 -5.60
N GLY A 23 6.25 -4.12 -6.42
CA GLY A 23 5.45 -4.27 -7.64
C GLY A 23 4.06 -4.87 -7.41
N MET A 24 3.45 -4.62 -6.25
CA MET A 24 2.15 -5.17 -5.89
C MET A 24 1.01 -4.35 -6.50
N SER A 25 0.05 -5.05 -7.08
CA SER A 25 -1.25 -4.49 -7.44
C SER A 25 -2.20 -4.47 -6.24
N ILE A 26 -3.37 -3.86 -6.43
CA ILE A 26 -4.50 -3.95 -5.48
C ILE A 26 -4.85 -5.41 -5.14
N GLU A 27 -4.95 -6.31 -6.13
CA GLU A 27 -5.21 -7.73 -5.89
C GLU A 27 -4.10 -8.39 -5.06
N GLY A 28 -2.84 -8.02 -5.31
CA GLY A 28 -1.71 -8.48 -4.52
C GLY A 28 -1.83 -8.05 -3.05
N LEU A 29 -2.32 -6.85 -2.79
CA LEU A 29 -2.56 -6.35 -1.43
C LEU A 29 -3.71 -7.08 -0.73
N ILE A 30 -4.80 -7.41 -1.45
CA ILE A 30 -5.91 -8.21 -0.93
C ILE A 30 -5.40 -9.60 -0.52
N ASN A 31 -4.74 -10.32 -1.43
CA ASN A 31 -4.21 -11.66 -1.15
C ASN A 31 -3.22 -11.64 0.02
N LEU A 32 -2.36 -10.62 0.11
CA LEU A 32 -1.45 -10.47 1.24
C LEU A 32 -2.22 -10.28 2.55
N ALA A 33 -3.26 -9.46 2.56
CA ALA A 33 -4.05 -9.22 3.75
C ALA A 33 -4.78 -10.48 4.24
N GLU A 34 -5.32 -11.29 3.31
CA GLU A 34 -5.93 -12.58 3.62
C GLU A 34 -4.93 -13.53 4.29
N GLN A 35 -3.74 -13.70 3.69
CA GLN A 35 -2.67 -14.52 4.28
C GLN A 35 -2.26 -14.02 5.66
N LEU A 36 -2.08 -12.70 5.82
CA LEU A 36 -1.75 -12.09 7.10
C LEU A 36 -2.83 -12.36 8.15
N HIS A 37 -4.11 -12.28 7.76
CA HIS A 37 -5.24 -12.57 8.63
C HIS A 37 -5.24 -14.03 9.11
N GLU A 38 -5.01 -14.98 8.21
CA GLU A 38 -4.89 -16.42 8.52
C GLU A 38 -3.78 -16.69 9.54
N HIS A 39 -2.70 -15.91 9.51
CA HIS A 39 -1.58 -15.98 10.45
C HIS A 39 -1.73 -15.09 11.70
N GLY A 40 -2.92 -14.49 11.91
CA GLY A 40 -3.22 -13.73 13.12
C GLY A 40 -2.70 -12.28 13.11
N VAL A 41 -2.14 -11.79 12.01
CA VAL A 41 -1.80 -10.37 11.83
C VAL A 41 -3.10 -9.58 11.64
N LYS A 42 -3.23 -8.47 12.36
CA LYS A 42 -4.47 -7.66 12.38
C LYS A 42 -4.32 -6.27 11.80
N ILE A 43 -3.09 -5.89 11.42
CA ILE A 43 -2.80 -4.59 10.80
C ILE A 43 -1.95 -4.81 9.56
N LEU A 44 -2.44 -4.32 8.42
CA LEU A 44 -1.65 -4.09 7.22
C LEU A 44 -1.50 -2.58 7.04
N ALA A 45 -0.26 -2.09 7.06
CA ALA A 45 0.08 -0.71 6.73
C ALA A 45 0.69 -0.64 5.33
N VAL A 46 0.14 0.21 4.47
CA VAL A 46 0.66 0.46 3.12
C VAL A 46 1.32 1.84 3.12
N ASN A 47 2.65 1.90 3.03
CA ASN A 47 3.41 3.15 3.23
C ASN A 47 3.48 4.06 1.99
N ALA A 48 3.08 3.56 0.82
CA ALA A 48 3.20 4.23 -0.47
C ALA A 48 1.98 3.90 -1.34
N ALA A 49 0.79 4.30 -0.87
CA ALA A 49 -0.48 4.08 -1.55
C ALA A 49 -0.84 5.19 -2.57
N TYR A 50 -0.25 6.38 -2.41
CA TYR A 50 -0.59 7.57 -3.19
C TYR A 50 0.47 7.90 -4.23
N ASP A 51 0.09 8.70 -5.22
CA ASP A 51 0.94 9.02 -6.36
C ASP A 51 2.23 9.68 -5.90
N SER A 52 3.32 8.98 -6.23
CA SER A 52 4.69 9.38 -5.96
C SER A 52 5.43 9.79 -7.23
N GLY A 53 4.69 10.37 -8.16
CA GLY A 53 5.22 10.96 -9.37
C GLY A 53 5.57 9.89 -10.39
N ARG A 54 4.58 9.52 -11.20
CA ARG A 54 4.84 8.71 -12.40
C ARG A 54 5.73 9.51 -13.36
N GLY A 55 6.95 9.04 -13.62
CA GLY A 55 7.89 9.69 -14.55
C GLY A 55 9.07 10.43 -13.92
N TYR A 56 9.21 10.47 -12.60
CA TYR A 56 10.47 10.87 -11.92
C TYR A 56 11.55 9.78 -12.01
N THR A 57 11.61 9.13 -13.17
CA THR A 57 12.69 8.24 -13.53
C THR A 57 13.79 9.10 -14.10
N VAL A 58 14.70 9.53 -13.23
CA VAL A 58 15.83 10.35 -13.66
C VAL A 58 16.95 9.40 -14.07
N ARG A 59 17.42 9.50 -15.31
CA ARG A 59 18.66 8.84 -15.70
C ARG A 59 19.81 9.66 -15.13
N VAL A 60 20.59 9.06 -14.22
CA VAL A 60 21.82 9.65 -13.72
C VAL A 60 22.95 8.72 -14.17
N HIS A 61 23.73 9.16 -15.16
CA HIS A 61 24.65 8.31 -15.92
C HIS A 61 23.92 7.13 -16.60
N ASP A 62 24.44 5.91 -16.45
CA ASP A 62 23.89 4.67 -17.00
C ASP A 62 22.81 4.02 -16.11
N GLU A 63 22.53 4.60 -14.95
CA GLU A 63 21.51 4.11 -14.02
C GLU A 63 20.18 4.82 -14.21
N VAL A 64 19.12 4.02 -14.28
CA VAL A 64 17.74 4.46 -14.25
C VAL A 64 17.36 4.61 -12.78
N ILE A 65 17.46 5.82 -12.22
CA ILE A 65 16.96 6.12 -10.87
C ILE A 65 15.46 6.34 -10.97
N GLY A 66 14.75 5.22 -11.05
CA GLY A 66 13.30 5.18 -10.95
C GLY A 66 12.87 5.16 -9.51
N ASN A 67 11.91 6.04 -9.20
CA ASN A 67 11.07 6.04 -8.01
C ASN A 67 11.59 6.90 -6.85
N LEU A 68 10.77 7.90 -6.52
CA LEU A 68 10.83 8.71 -5.32
C LEU A 68 10.74 7.82 -4.05
N TRP A 69 11.85 7.16 -3.70
CA TRP A 69 12.00 6.24 -2.56
C TRP A 69 10.87 5.20 -2.45
N CYS A 70 10.59 4.46 -3.53
CA CYS A 70 9.51 3.48 -3.57
C CYS A 70 8.13 4.05 -3.15
N GLY A 71 7.91 5.31 -3.47
CA GLY A 71 6.68 6.03 -3.18
C GLY A 71 6.58 6.65 -1.79
N LEU A 72 7.67 6.68 -1.02
CA LEU A 72 7.75 7.46 0.21
C LEU A 72 7.81 8.97 -0.06
N ALA A 73 8.37 9.40 -1.20
CA ALA A 73 8.24 10.79 -1.63
C ALA A 73 7.02 10.91 -2.54
N GLN A 74 6.02 11.63 -2.05
CA GLN A 74 4.70 11.73 -2.65
C GLN A 74 4.59 13.00 -3.50
N SER A 75 4.01 12.90 -4.69
CA SER A 75 3.72 14.05 -5.54
C SER A 75 2.28 14.54 -5.38
N ASP A 76 1.34 13.62 -5.11
CA ASP A 76 -0.08 13.94 -4.92
C ASP A 76 -0.69 13.07 -3.81
N PRO A 77 -1.09 13.64 -2.66
CA PRO A 77 -1.74 12.92 -1.56
C PRO A 77 -3.16 12.43 -1.85
N TYR A 78 -3.82 12.95 -2.89
CA TYR A 78 -5.24 12.70 -3.11
C TYR A 78 -5.51 11.62 -4.14
N ARG A 79 -4.47 11.19 -4.85
CA ARG A 79 -4.58 10.22 -5.94
C ARG A 79 -3.85 8.95 -5.59
N VAL A 80 -4.49 7.79 -5.81
CA VAL A 80 -3.85 6.48 -5.67
C VAL A 80 -2.72 6.33 -6.69
N ASP A 81 -1.61 5.73 -6.26
CA ASP A 81 -0.48 5.49 -7.17
C ASP A 81 -0.93 4.64 -8.37
N PRO A 82 -0.78 5.12 -9.62
CA PRO A 82 -1.25 4.40 -10.80
C PRO A 82 -0.61 3.02 -10.98
N SER A 83 0.53 2.75 -10.33
CA SER A 83 1.16 1.43 -10.34
C SER A 83 0.39 0.38 -9.54
N LEU A 84 -0.42 0.81 -8.56
CA LEU A 84 -1.29 -0.06 -7.76
C LEU A 84 -2.57 -0.42 -8.51
N GLY A 85 -3.06 0.53 -9.31
CA GLY A 85 -4.26 0.40 -10.12
C GLY A 85 -5.06 1.71 -10.15
N ARG A 86 -6.37 1.58 -10.07
CA ARG A 86 -7.35 2.68 -10.14
C ARG A 86 -7.97 2.92 -8.77
N GLU A 87 -8.52 4.11 -8.56
CA GLU A 87 -9.18 4.50 -7.30
C GLU A 87 -10.34 3.57 -6.92
N ASP A 88 -11.15 3.16 -7.90
CA ASP A 88 -12.25 2.19 -7.72
C ASP A 88 -11.77 0.86 -7.11
N GLY A 89 -10.61 0.35 -7.55
CA GLY A 89 -10.02 -0.85 -6.98
C GLY A 89 -9.48 -0.62 -5.56
N PHE A 90 -9.01 0.59 -5.25
CA PHE A 90 -8.54 0.93 -3.91
C PHE A 90 -9.70 1.02 -2.92
N GLU A 91 -10.85 1.55 -3.33
CA GLU A 91 -12.09 1.50 -2.55
C GLU A 91 -12.50 0.05 -2.26
N ARG A 92 -12.48 -0.82 -3.27
CA ARG A 92 -12.77 -2.26 -3.10
C ARG A 92 -11.80 -2.96 -2.14
N LEU A 93 -10.52 -2.59 -2.14
CA LEU A 93 -9.55 -3.06 -1.14
C LEU A 93 -10.01 -2.66 0.26
N LEU A 94 -10.36 -1.39 0.49
CA LEU A 94 -10.81 -0.91 1.81
C LEU A 94 -12.08 -1.61 2.27
N GLU A 95 -13.05 -1.84 1.38
CA GLU A 95 -14.27 -2.58 1.68
C GLU A 95 -13.97 -4.03 2.09
N THR A 96 -13.10 -4.70 1.35
CA THR A 96 -12.69 -6.09 1.61
C THR A 96 -11.96 -6.23 2.95
N LEU A 97 -11.10 -5.27 3.29
CA LEU A 97 -10.32 -5.32 4.53
C LEU A 97 -11.14 -4.99 5.79
N HIS A 98 -12.28 -4.30 5.65
CA HIS A 98 -13.06 -3.80 6.77
C HIS A 98 -14.42 -4.50 6.96
N SER A 99 -14.82 -5.42 6.08
CA SER A 99 -16.03 -6.24 6.24
C SER A 99 -15.94 -7.14 7.47
#